data_AF-A0A942AEH4-F1
#
_entry.id   AF-A0A942AEH4-F1
#
_cell.length_a   1.000
_cell.length_b   1.000
_cell.length_c   1.000
_cell.angle_alpha   90.00
_cell.angle_beta   90.00
_cell.angle_gamma   90.00
#
_symmetry.space_group_name_H-M   'P 1'
#
loop_
_entity.id
_entity.type
_entity.pdbx_description
1 polymer ?
#
loop_
_entity_poly.entity_id
_entity_poly.type
_entity_poly.pdbx_seq_one_letter_code
_entity_poly.pdbx_strand_id
1 'polypeptide(L)'
;MRNKNAESITLALRHIFEYLNGVPHTIWFDNDTALVKIEIEEYHVKKRTICDTFQRFKLHYDFQEVFLNTGRGYEKGTVEQGVRFMRRNLLVPLPSFDDLDAFNKELLDKSKDLLKKEHYVLKQAIIDLHYEDITELNPLPLTAFEPSSISTKKLDNYGRLTTEGRLYYYLSPSYAYKKIQVKFLSDALEIYYEDGRHIMNVPRLSAAKGARYINWSPYIRLLSVKPAAMYNFSFLDLFTDKDIVERITKLNSYDLKIFLEKFADMIDSAGLNEAINKVTTLLKDD
;
A
#
# COMPACT_ATOMS: atom_id res chain seq x y z
N MET A 1 1.74 -4.23 -9.16
CA MET A 1 0.30 -4.33 -8.85
C MET A 1 0.18 -4.40 -7.34
N ARG A 2 -0.55 -3.47 -6.70
CA ARG A 2 -0.73 -3.43 -5.23
C ARG A 2 -1.69 -4.56 -4.80
N ASN A 3 -1.35 -5.29 -3.74
CA ASN A 3 -2.07 -6.43 -3.21
C ASN A 3 -3.27 -5.91 -2.45
N LYS A 4 -4.43 -6.45 -2.78
CA LYS A 4 -5.71 -6.12 -2.16
C LYS A 4 -5.66 -6.45 -0.66
N ASN A 5 -5.97 -5.47 0.19
CA ASN A 5 -6.01 -5.62 1.64
C ASN A 5 -7.18 -4.79 2.22
N ALA A 6 -7.55 -5.07 3.47
CA ALA A 6 -8.68 -4.43 4.13
C ALA A 6 -8.52 -2.90 4.19
N GLU A 7 -7.31 -2.42 4.50
CA GLU A 7 -7.01 -0.97 4.60
C GLU A 7 -7.21 -0.26 3.25
N SER A 8 -6.76 -0.86 2.13
CA SER A 8 -6.94 -0.29 0.79
C SER A 8 -8.41 -0.26 0.36
N ILE A 9 -9.19 -1.29 0.69
CA ILE A 9 -10.62 -1.32 0.33
C ILE A 9 -11.41 -0.31 1.15
N THR A 10 -11.18 -0.26 2.46
CA THR A 10 -11.84 0.70 3.36
C THR A 10 -11.43 2.14 3.04
N LEU A 11 -10.19 2.39 2.62
CA LEU A 11 -9.77 3.68 2.07
C LEU A 11 -10.54 4.05 0.79
N ALA A 12 -10.70 3.12 -0.14
CA ALA A 12 -11.46 3.37 -1.35
C ALA A 12 -12.94 3.67 -1.05
N LEU A 13 -13.57 2.91 -0.15
CA LEU A 13 -14.94 3.16 0.30
C LEU A 13 -15.08 4.54 0.99
N ARG A 14 -14.12 4.90 1.85
CA ARG A 14 -14.09 6.22 2.47
C ARG A 14 -14.12 7.33 1.42
N HIS A 15 -13.25 7.26 0.40
CA HIS A 15 -13.22 8.26 -0.67
C HIS A 15 -14.55 8.30 -1.44
N ILE A 16 -15.23 7.17 -1.62
CA ILE A 16 -16.56 7.13 -2.23
C ILE A 16 -17.58 7.85 -1.34
N PHE A 17 -17.59 7.59 -0.03
CA PHE A 17 -18.53 8.23 0.89
C PHE A 17 -18.30 9.75 0.98
N GLU A 18 -17.03 10.17 1.04
CA GLU A 18 -16.63 11.58 1.01
C GLU A 18 -17.05 12.25 -0.31
N TYR A 19 -16.92 11.55 -1.44
CA TYR A 19 -17.34 12.07 -2.75
C TYR A 19 -18.87 12.20 -2.86
N LEU A 20 -19.61 11.21 -2.35
CA LEU A 20 -21.08 11.24 -2.32
C LEU A 20 -21.64 12.18 -1.25
N ASN A 21 -20.78 12.65 -0.33
CA ASN A 21 -21.17 13.40 0.86
C ASN A 21 -22.22 12.64 1.72
N GLY A 22 -22.12 11.32 1.78
CA GLY A 22 -23.07 10.47 2.50
C GLY A 22 -22.65 9.00 2.51
N VAL A 23 -23.33 8.21 3.35
CA VAL A 23 -23.09 6.77 3.50
C VAL A 23 -24.33 5.98 3.02
N PRO A 24 -24.18 5.01 2.11
CA PRO A 24 -25.29 4.13 1.75
C PRO A 24 -25.77 3.27 2.93
N HIS A 25 -27.09 3.07 3.05
CA HIS A 25 -27.67 2.20 4.09
C HIS A 25 -27.21 0.75 4.01
N THR A 26 -27.09 0.23 2.78
CA THR A 26 -26.69 -1.15 2.52
C THR A 26 -25.68 -1.20 1.39
N ILE A 27 -24.59 -1.95 1.60
CA ILE A 27 -23.54 -2.16 0.60
C ILE A 27 -23.35 -3.65 0.37
N TRP A 28 -23.34 -4.02 -0.90
CA TRP A 28 -23.22 -5.40 -1.35
C TRP A 28 -21.77 -5.69 -1.71
N PHE A 29 -21.21 -6.72 -1.09
CA PHE A 29 -19.83 -7.14 -1.27
C PHE A 29 -19.76 -8.53 -1.90
N ASP A 30 -18.78 -8.73 -2.77
CA ASP A 30 -18.32 -10.09 -3.08
C ASP A 30 -17.63 -10.70 -1.84
N ASN A 31 -17.47 -12.02 -1.80
CA ASN A 31 -16.79 -12.72 -0.71
C ASN A 31 -15.26 -12.54 -0.81
N ASP A 32 -14.83 -11.30 -0.70
CA ASP A 32 -13.43 -10.90 -0.78
C ASP A 32 -12.68 -11.29 0.49
N THR A 33 -11.62 -12.08 0.33
CA THR A 33 -10.79 -12.57 1.44
C THR A 33 -10.09 -11.45 2.23
N ALA A 34 -9.97 -10.26 1.65
CA ALA A 34 -9.47 -9.08 2.36
C ALA A 34 -10.48 -8.52 3.38
N LEU A 35 -11.79 -8.70 3.16
CA LEU A 35 -12.85 -8.19 4.05
C LEU A 35 -13.43 -9.28 4.94
N VAL A 36 -13.56 -10.50 4.41
CA VAL A 36 -14.25 -11.60 5.08
C VAL A 36 -13.47 -12.90 4.93
N LYS A 37 -13.22 -13.56 6.07
CA LYS A 37 -12.76 -14.93 6.12
C LYS A 37 -13.96 -15.86 6.10
N ILE A 38 -13.96 -16.81 5.18
CA ILE A 38 -14.98 -17.87 5.12
C ILE A 38 -14.38 -19.15 5.68
N GLU A 39 -14.99 -19.66 6.73
CA GLU A 39 -14.67 -20.95 7.33
C GLU A 39 -15.83 -21.91 7.08
N ILE A 40 -15.51 -23.17 6.79
CA ILE A 40 -16.50 -24.24 6.67
C ILE A 40 -16.49 -24.98 7.99
N GLU A 41 -17.57 -24.87 8.75
CA GLU A 41 -17.77 -25.60 10.01
C GLU A 41 -18.31 -27.01 9.73
N GLU A 42 -18.48 -27.79 10.81
CA GLU A 42 -19.17 -29.08 10.74
C GLU A 42 -20.54 -28.93 10.06
N TYR A 43 -20.96 -29.96 9.32
CA TYR A 43 -22.20 -29.96 8.53
C TYR A 43 -22.25 -28.97 7.35
N HIS A 44 -21.09 -28.54 6.82
CA HIS A 44 -20.99 -27.65 5.64
C HIS A 44 -21.59 -26.25 5.84
N VAL A 45 -21.74 -25.81 7.10
CA VAL A 45 -22.18 -24.45 7.41
C VAL A 45 -21.03 -23.47 7.16
N LYS A 46 -21.27 -22.43 6.35
CA LYS A 46 -20.28 -21.39 6.07
C LYS A 46 -20.37 -20.30 7.14
N LYS A 47 -19.32 -20.16 7.95
CA LYS A 47 -19.15 -19.04 8.86
C LYS A 47 -18.35 -17.93 8.18
N ARG A 48 -18.88 -16.72 8.26
CA ARG A 48 -18.23 -15.51 7.74
C ARG A 48 -17.72 -14.69 8.93
N THR A 49 -16.41 -14.48 8.99
CA THR A 49 -15.76 -13.64 9.99
C THR A 49 -15.16 -12.43 9.31
N ILE A 50 -15.69 -11.25 9.62
CA ILE A 50 -15.22 -9.98 9.07
C ILE A 50 -13.85 -9.61 9.68
N CYS A 51 -12.96 -9.05 8.87
CA CYS A 51 -11.69 -8.48 9.32
C CYS A 51 -11.91 -7.29 10.26
N ASP A 52 -11.09 -7.16 11.31
CA ASP A 52 -11.19 -6.10 12.33
C ASP A 52 -11.27 -4.69 11.73
N THR A 53 -10.38 -4.36 10.78
CA THR A 53 -10.37 -3.05 10.10
C THR A 53 -11.72 -2.77 9.42
N PHE A 54 -12.31 -3.77 8.76
CA PHE A 54 -13.60 -3.61 8.09
C PHE A 54 -14.75 -3.54 9.10
N GLN A 55 -14.71 -4.30 10.18
CA GLN A 55 -15.71 -4.23 11.25
C GLN A 55 -15.73 -2.83 11.90
N ARG A 56 -14.55 -2.27 12.22
CA ARG A 56 -14.42 -0.91 12.76
C ARG A 56 -14.90 0.14 11.77
N PHE A 57 -14.58 -0.02 10.49
CA PHE A 57 -15.06 0.85 9.41
C PHE A 57 -16.59 0.85 9.32
N LYS A 58 -17.21 -0.34 9.33
CA LYS A 58 -18.67 -0.50 9.33
C LYS A 58 -19.31 0.21 10.53
N LEU A 59 -18.78 0.00 11.74
CA LEU A 59 -19.29 0.64 12.94
C LEU A 59 -19.15 2.17 12.92
N HIS A 60 -18.09 2.69 12.28
CA HIS A 60 -17.85 4.13 12.17
C HIS A 60 -18.85 4.83 11.24
N TYR A 61 -19.20 4.20 10.12
CA TYR A 61 -20.10 4.77 9.10
C TYR A 61 -21.55 4.27 9.19
N ASP A 62 -21.83 3.28 10.04
CA ASP A 62 -23.15 2.70 10.30
C ASP A 62 -23.93 2.28 9.04
N PHE A 63 -23.35 1.36 8.27
CA PHE A 63 -24.02 0.73 7.12
C PHE A 63 -24.18 -0.79 7.31
N GLN A 64 -25.13 -1.37 6.59
CA GLN A 64 -25.33 -2.82 6.51
C GLN A 64 -24.52 -3.42 5.35
N GLU A 65 -23.77 -4.47 5.65
CA GLU A 65 -23.01 -5.26 4.69
C GLU A 65 -23.81 -6.50 4.26
N VAL A 66 -23.87 -6.73 2.96
CA VAL A 66 -24.47 -7.96 2.39
C VAL A 66 -23.39 -8.67 1.57
N PHE A 67 -22.97 -9.85 2.02
CA PHE A 67 -22.07 -10.70 1.26
C PHE A 67 -22.85 -11.61 0.31
N LEU A 68 -22.54 -11.51 -0.98
CA LEU A 68 -23.18 -12.33 -2.01
C LEU A 68 -23.06 -13.83 -1.70
N ASN A 69 -24.09 -14.60 -2.02
CA ASN A 69 -24.01 -16.06 -1.91
C ASN A 69 -23.29 -16.65 -3.13
N THR A 70 -22.31 -17.53 -2.88
CA THR A 70 -21.62 -18.29 -3.93
C THR A 70 -22.64 -19.08 -4.76
N GLY A 71 -22.83 -18.71 -6.03
CA GLY A 71 -23.70 -19.43 -6.98
C GLY A 71 -24.85 -18.63 -7.61
N ARG A 72 -25.08 -17.37 -7.23
CA ARG A 72 -26.11 -16.50 -7.84
C ARG A 72 -25.51 -15.48 -8.81
N GLY A 73 -25.18 -15.93 -10.02
CA GLY A 73 -24.53 -15.09 -11.05
C GLY A 73 -25.39 -13.94 -11.61
N TYR A 74 -26.72 -13.98 -11.46
CA TYR A 74 -27.62 -12.97 -12.00
C TYR A 74 -27.46 -11.60 -11.35
N GLU A 75 -27.09 -11.53 -10.07
CA GLU A 75 -26.90 -10.27 -9.33
C GLU A 75 -25.63 -9.52 -9.74
N LYS A 76 -24.68 -10.20 -10.42
CA LYS A 76 -23.36 -9.68 -10.76
C LYS A 76 -23.26 -9.10 -12.19
N GLY A 77 -24.22 -9.43 -13.06
CA GLY A 77 -24.18 -9.07 -14.48
C GLY A 77 -24.16 -7.56 -14.73
N THR A 78 -24.97 -6.79 -14.02
CA THR A 78 -25.03 -5.33 -14.19
C THR A 78 -23.74 -4.65 -13.73
N VAL A 79 -23.18 -5.09 -12.60
CA VAL A 79 -21.93 -4.55 -12.05
C VAL A 79 -20.76 -4.81 -13.01
N GLU A 80 -20.63 -6.01 -13.54
CA GLU A 80 -19.55 -6.36 -14.49
C GLU A 80 -19.64 -5.53 -15.78
N GLN A 81 -20.86 -5.28 -16.27
CA GLN A 81 -21.08 -4.46 -17.45
C GLN A 81 -20.77 -2.99 -17.18
N GLY A 82 -21.10 -2.47 -15.99
CA GLY A 82 -20.70 -1.13 -15.54
C GLY A 82 -19.18 -0.97 -15.47
N VAL A 83 -18.47 -1.93 -14.88
CA VAL A 83 -16.99 -1.91 -14.83
C VAL A 83 -16.39 -1.94 -16.24
N ARG A 84 -16.92 -2.78 -17.13
CA ARG A 84 -16.47 -2.83 -18.54
C ARG A 84 -16.74 -1.51 -19.27
N PHE A 85 -17.88 -0.89 -19.03
CA PHE A 85 -18.24 0.42 -19.59
C PHE A 85 -17.23 1.49 -19.15
N MET A 86 -16.97 1.60 -17.85
CA MET A 86 -16.01 2.57 -17.31
C MET A 86 -14.61 2.36 -17.89
N ARG A 87 -14.14 1.11 -17.96
CA ARG A 87 -12.81 0.79 -18.55
C ARG A 87 -12.72 1.22 -20.01
N ARG A 88 -13.74 0.95 -20.83
CA ARG A 88 -13.73 1.29 -22.25
C ARG A 88 -13.80 2.80 -22.52
N ASN A 89 -14.49 3.56 -21.68
CA ASN A 89 -14.67 4.99 -21.88
C ASN A 89 -13.57 5.84 -21.23
N LEU A 90 -12.94 5.36 -20.15
CA LEU A 90 -12.02 6.17 -19.35
C LEU A 90 -10.58 5.67 -19.36
N LEU A 91 -10.34 4.39 -19.67
CA LEU A 91 -9.03 3.74 -19.58
C LEU A 91 -8.55 3.15 -20.93
N VAL A 92 -9.20 3.54 -22.03
CA VAL A 92 -8.83 3.15 -23.40
C VAL A 92 -8.68 4.41 -24.26
N PRO A 93 -7.53 4.62 -24.95
CA PRO A 93 -6.32 3.77 -24.92
C PRO A 93 -5.68 3.73 -23.52
N LEU A 94 -4.77 2.76 -23.31
CA LEU A 94 -4.11 2.58 -22.01
C LEU A 94 -3.44 3.90 -21.59
N PRO A 95 -3.84 4.51 -20.46
CA PRO A 95 -3.31 5.78 -20.04
C PRO A 95 -1.86 5.66 -19.57
N SER A 96 -1.05 6.69 -19.85
CA SER A 96 0.29 6.88 -19.30
C SER A 96 0.25 8.13 -18.43
N PHE A 97 0.78 8.05 -17.22
CA PHE A 97 0.79 9.14 -16.25
C PHE A 97 2.01 9.02 -15.34
N ASP A 98 2.54 10.17 -14.93
CA ASP A 98 3.67 10.24 -13.99
C ASP A 98 3.21 10.34 -12.53
N ASP A 99 2.01 10.90 -12.32
CA ASP A 99 1.38 11.07 -11.01
C ASP A 99 0.00 10.40 -10.99
N LEU A 100 -0.11 9.36 -10.18
CA LEU A 100 -1.35 8.59 -10.02
C LEU A 100 -2.46 9.42 -9.36
N ASP A 101 -2.14 10.31 -8.42
CA ASP A 101 -3.14 11.10 -7.70
C ASP A 101 -3.71 12.21 -8.58
N ALA A 102 -2.88 12.86 -9.38
CA ALA A 102 -3.33 13.78 -10.42
C ALA A 102 -4.22 13.07 -11.45
N PHE A 103 -3.79 11.89 -11.91
CA PHE A 103 -4.56 11.08 -12.84
C PHE A 103 -5.92 10.64 -12.27
N ASN A 104 -5.99 10.24 -10.99
CA ASN A 104 -7.24 9.86 -10.34
C ASN A 104 -8.26 11.01 -10.30
N LYS A 105 -7.80 12.26 -10.07
CA LYS A 105 -8.66 13.45 -10.09
C LYS A 105 -9.23 13.72 -11.48
N GLU A 106 -8.38 13.67 -12.51
CA GLU A 106 -8.81 13.82 -13.90
C GLU A 106 -9.82 12.74 -14.31
N LEU A 107 -9.59 11.49 -13.90
CA LEU A 107 -10.47 10.36 -14.18
C LEU A 107 -11.85 10.55 -13.54
N LEU A 108 -11.88 11.07 -12.31
CA LEU A 108 -13.12 11.39 -11.62
C LEU A 108 -13.91 12.48 -12.36
N ASP A 109 -13.25 13.54 -12.84
CA ASP A 109 -13.93 14.59 -13.60
C ASP A 109 -14.49 14.08 -14.92
N LYS A 110 -13.72 13.27 -15.68
CA LYS A 110 -14.22 12.59 -16.88
C LYS A 110 -15.40 11.66 -16.58
N SER A 111 -15.43 11.03 -15.41
CA SER A 111 -16.55 10.16 -15.02
C SER A 111 -17.85 10.95 -14.82
N LYS A 112 -17.79 12.21 -14.35
CA LYS A 112 -18.97 13.07 -14.19
C LYS A 112 -19.64 13.37 -15.52
N ASP A 113 -18.88 13.50 -16.60
CA ASP A 113 -19.43 13.71 -17.93
C ASP A 113 -20.21 12.49 -18.44
N LEU A 114 -19.87 11.28 -17.98
CA LEU A 114 -20.64 10.07 -18.31
C LEU A 114 -22.01 10.06 -17.63
N LEU A 115 -22.15 10.70 -16.46
CA LEU A 115 -23.43 10.83 -15.74
C LEU A 115 -24.42 11.78 -16.43
N LYS A 116 -23.95 12.65 -17.33
CA LYS A 116 -24.83 13.54 -18.12
C LYS A 116 -25.58 12.81 -19.23
N LYS A 117 -25.23 11.57 -19.54
CA LYS A 117 -25.89 10.76 -20.57
C LYS A 117 -27.30 10.38 -20.13
N GLU A 118 -28.19 10.19 -21.11
CA GLU A 118 -29.53 9.66 -20.85
C GLU A 118 -29.48 8.19 -20.42
N HIS A 119 -30.29 7.86 -19.42
CA HIS A 119 -30.50 6.52 -18.95
C HIS A 119 -31.21 5.69 -20.03
N TYR A 120 -30.64 4.53 -20.37
CA TYR A 120 -31.06 3.71 -21.52
C TYR A 120 -32.54 3.29 -21.51
N VAL A 121 -33.13 3.04 -20.33
CA VAL A 121 -34.58 2.75 -20.13
C VAL A 121 -35.39 4.01 -19.79
N LEU A 122 -35.06 4.68 -18.68
CA LEU A 122 -35.85 5.79 -18.13
C LEU A 122 -35.83 7.09 -18.95
N LYS A 123 -34.92 7.24 -19.93
CA LYS A 123 -34.81 8.42 -20.82
C LYS A 123 -34.69 9.76 -20.09
N GLN A 124 -34.08 9.75 -18.91
CA GLN A 124 -33.70 10.94 -18.13
C GLN A 124 -32.20 10.97 -17.94
N ALA A 125 -31.61 12.13 -17.64
CA ALA A 125 -30.18 12.20 -17.37
C ALA A 125 -29.83 11.36 -16.13
N ILE A 126 -28.77 10.55 -16.22
CA ILE A 126 -28.35 9.66 -15.11
C ILE A 126 -28.03 10.48 -13.85
N ILE A 127 -27.51 11.69 -14.02
CA ILE A 127 -27.19 12.59 -12.90
C ILE A 127 -28.44 12.99 -12.09
N ASP A 128 -29.59 13.18 -12.73
CA ASP A 128 -30.83 13.57 -12.05
C ASP A 128 -31.38 12.39 -11.25
N LEU A 129 -31.38 11.19 -11.84
CA LEU A 129 -31.73 9.94 -11.16
C LEU A 129 -30.82 9.69 -9.96
N HIS A 130 -29.51 9.94 -10.11
CA HIS A 130 -28.54 9.76 -9.04
C HIS A 130 -28.72 10.76 -7.90
N TYR A 131 -29.21 11.97 -8.19
CA TYR A 131 -29.44 12.99 -7.17
C TYR A 131 -30.49 12.54 -6.14
N GLU A 132 -31.57 11.89 -6.60
CA GLU A 132 -32.58 11.31 -5.71
C GLU A 132 -31.96 10.28 -4.75
N ASP A 133 -31.10 9.39 -5.26
CA ASP A 133 -30.38 8.41 -4.43
C ASP A 133 -29.46 9.08 -3.39
N ILE A 134 -28.76 10.16 -3.76
CA ILE A 134 -27.86 10.89 -2.85
C ILE A 134 -28.64 11.50 -1.68
N THR A 135 -29.86 12.00 -1.91
CA THR A 135 -30.66 12.62 -0.85
C THR A 135 -31.14 11.65 0.22
N GLU A 136 -31.10 10.34 -0.06
CA GLU A 136 -31.50 9.28 0.86
C GLU A 136 -30.30 8.67 1.62
N LEU A 137 -29.08 9.15 1.40
CA LEU A 137 -27.89 8.65 2.10
C LEU A 137 -27.90 9.03 3.59
N ASN A 138 -27.29 8.18 4.42
CA ASN A 138 -26.99 8.54 5.80
C ASN A 138 -25.95 9.67 5.84
N PRO A 139 -26.00 10.55 6.86
CA PRO A 139 -25.03 11.62 7.00
C PRO A 139 -23.62 11.07 7.24
N LEU A 140 -22.61 11.76 6.73
CA LEU A 140 -21.23 11.46 7.05
C LEU A 140 -20.93 11.75 8.53
N PRO A 141 -20.17 10.86 9.21
CA PRO A 141 -19.59 11.18 10.51
C PRO A 141 -18.70 12.42 10.43
N LEU A 142 -18.66 13.21 11.52
CA LEU A 142 -17.84 14.43 11.60
C LEU A 142 -16.34 14.15 11.49
N THR A 143 -15.90 12.97 11.92
CA THR A 143 -14.50 12.54 11.85
C THR A 143 -14.33 11.47 10.78
N ALA A 144 -13.30 11.60 9.96
CA ALA A 144 -12.96 10.58 8.99
C ALA A 144 -12.40 9.34 9.70
N PHE A 145 -12.85 8.15 9.30
CA PHE A 145 -12.20 6.91 9.72
C PHE A 145 -10.78 6.87 9.15
N GLU A 146 -9.83 6.37 9.95
CA GLU A 146 -8.46 6.09 9.50
C GLU A 146 -8.32 4.60 9.15
N PRO A 147 -8.21 4.23 7.86
CA PRO A 147 -8.09 2.85 7.39
C PRO A 147 -6.75 2.22 7.79
N SER A 148 -6.66 1.76 9.03
CA SER A 148 -5.43 1.20 9.58
C SER A 148 -5.65 0.07 10.57
N SER A 149 -4.68 -0.84 10.62
CA SER A 149 -4.58 -1.87 11.66
C SER A 149 -3.26 -1.69 12.42
N ILE A 150 -3.26 -1.99 13.72
CA ILE A 150 -2.08 -1.83 14.57
C ILE A 150 -1.70 -3.19 15.13
N SER A 151 -0.42 -3.52 15.12
CA SER A 151 0.09 -4.72 15.80
C SER A 151 1.44 -4.44 16.47
N THR A 152 1.68 -5.14 17.58
CA THR A 152 3.00 -5.12 18.24
C THR A 152 3.84 -6.27 17.71
N LYS A 153 5.07 -5.99 17.29
CA LYS A 153 6.01 -6.99 16.76
C LYS A 153 7.39 -6.82 17.40
N LYS A 154 8.07 -7.94 17.66
CA LYS A 154 9.47 -7.97 18.08
C LYS A 154 10.37 -8.11 16.87
N LEU A 155 11.35 -7.23 16.74
CA LEU A 155 12.37 -7.30 15.68
C LEU A 155 13.38 -8.39 15.99
N ASP A 156 14.01 -8.94 14.94
CA ASP A 156 15.08 -9.92 15.10
C ASP A 156 16.44 -9.27 15.38
N ASN A 157 17.51 -10.06 15.35
CA ASN A 157 18.90 -9.63 15.58
C ASN A 157 19.42 -8.65 14.53
N TYR A 158 18.81 -8.60 13.34
CA TYR A 158 19.17 -7.65 12.29
C TYR A 158 18.32 -6.38 12.36
N GLY A 159 17.41 -6.25 13.33
CA GLY A 159 16.43 -5.16 13.36
C GLY A 159 15.39 -5.30 12.24
N ARG A 160 15.11 -6.53 11.80
CA ARG A 160 14.16 -6.82 10.73
C ARG A 160 12.78 -7.14 11.30
N LEU A 161 11.77 -6.48 10.76
CA LEU A 161 10.36 -6.77 10.95
C LEU A 161 9.91 -7.84 9.96
N THR A 162 9.20 -8.86 10.44
CA THR A 162 8.56 -9.87 9.61
C THR A 162 7.04 -9.77 9.74
N THR A 163 6.37 -9.56 8.61
CA THR A 163 4.90 -9.54 8.53
C THR A 163 4.32 -10.95 8.43
N GLU A 164 3.01 -11.08 8.60
CA GLU A 164 2.30 -12.37 8.51
C GLU A 164 2.43 -13.02 7.12
N GLY A 165 2.45 -12.20 6.05
CA GLY A 165 2.73 -12.63 4.68
C GLY A 165 4.19 -12.98 4.39
N ARG A 166 5.06 -13.01 5.42
CA ARG A 166 6.52 -13.22 5.30
C ARG A 166 7.18 -12.22 4.33
N LEU A 167 6.75 -10.95 4.41
CA LEU A 167 7.46 -9.82 3.86
C LEU A 167 8.40 -9.27 4.93
N TYR A 168 9.59 -8.85 4.52
CA TYR A 168 10.68 -8.50 5.41
C TYR A 168 11.04 -7.02 5.30
N TYR A 169 11.12 -6.32 6.43
CA TYR A 169 11.50 -4.91 6.47
C TYR A 169 12.71 -4.76 7.38
N TYR A 170 13.87 -4.49 6.79
CA TYR A 170 15.13 -4.25 7.49
C TYR A 170 15.17 -2.76 7.86
N LEU A 171 14.81 -2.45 9.12
CA LEU A 171 14.55 -1.07 9.55
C LEU A 171 15.83 -0.36 10.02
N SER A 172 16.57 -0.99 10.94
CA SER A 172 17.89 -0.53 11.41
C SER A 172 18.49 -1.56 12.36
N PRO A 173 19.81 -1.83 12.29
CA PRO A 173 20.50 -2.65 13.29
C PRO A 173 20.33 -2.14 14.74
N SER A 174 20.15 -0.83 14.94
CA SER A 174 19.94 -0.21 16.26
C SER A 174 18.63 -0.62 16.95
N TYR A 175 17.71 -1.22 16.20
CA TYR A 175 16.44 -1.75 16.70
C TYR A 175 16.46 -3.26 16.92
N ALA A 176 17.63 -3.90 16.87
CA ALA A 176 17.77 -5.33 17.14
C ALA A 176 17.06 -5.74 18.44
N TYR A 177 16.24 -6.80 18.37
CA TYR A 177 15.45 -7.35 19.48
C TYR A 177 14.43 -6.41 20.15
N LYS A 178 14.26 -5.17 19.67
CA LYS A 178 13.27 -4.25 20.23
C LYS A 178 11.86 -4.69 19.87
N LYS A 179 10.92 -4.44 20.77
CA LYS A 179 9.50 -4.47 20.47
C LYS A 179 9.08 -3.10 19.94
N ILE A 180 8.26 -3.11 18.90
CA ILE A 180 7.75 -1.92 18.22
C ILE A 180 6.26 -2.07 17.95
N GLN A 181 5.57 -0.96 17.78
CA GLN A 181 4.23 -0.92 17.23
C GLN A 181 4.31 -0.62 15.73
N VAL A 182 3.52 -1.35 14.95
CA VAL A 182 3.44 -1.19 13.51
C VAL A 182 2.00 -0.88 13.16
N LYS A 183 1.77 0.32 12.61
CA LYS A 183 0.49 0.73 12.06
C LYS A 183 0.54 0.51 10.54
N PHE A 184 -0.33 -0.38 10.07
CA PHE A 184 -0.48 -0.74 8.67
C PHE A 184 -1.47 0.22 8.04
N LEU A 185 -1.00 1.04 7.10
CA LEU A 185 -1.83 1.86 6.21
C LEU A 185 -2.03 1.14 4.88
N SER A 186 -2.83 1.72 3.98
CA SER A 186 -3.08 1.18 2.64
C SER A 186 -1.81 0.91 1.82
N ASP A 187 -0.81 1.78 1.94
CA ASP A 187 0.37 1.85 1.07
C ASP A 187 1.67 2.13 1.83
N ALA A 188 1.60 2.33 3.14
CA ALA A 188 2.74 2.52 4.02
C ALA A 188 2.61 1.72 5.33
N LEU A 189 3.72 1.54 6.02
CA LEU A 189 3.76 1.16 7.43
C LEU A 189 4.35 2.31 8.22
N GLU A 190 3.66 2.73 9.26
CA GLU A 190 4.18 3.67 10.25
C GLU A 190 4.71 2.86 11.44
N ILE A 191 5.97 3.12 11.80
CA ILE A 191 6.68 2.39 12.85
C ILE A 191 6.82 3.28 14.07
N TYR A 192 6.48 2.74 15.24
CA TYR A 192 6.50 3.43 16.52
C TYR A 192 7.21 2.62 17.60
N TYR A 193 7.75 3.29 18.60
CA TYR A 193 8.13 2.68 19.87
C TYR A 193 6.89 2.18 20.62
N GLU A 194 7.07 1.30 21.62
CA GLU A 194 5.97 0.82 22.46
C GLU A 194 5.26 1.96 23.23
N ASP A 195 5.95 3.08 23.46
CA ASP A 195 5.40 4.28 24.10
C ASP A 195 4.64 5.22 23.14
N GLY A 196 4.50 4.84 21.87
CA GLY A 196 3.78 5.62 20.86
C GLY A 196 4.60 6.70 20.15
N ARG A 197 5.90 6.86 20.48
CA ARG A 197 6.76 7.79 19.73
C ARG A 197 7.04 7.26 18.32
N HIS A 198 6.85 8.11 17.33
CA HIS A 198 7.13 7.79 15.92
C HIS A 198 8.61 7.51 15.68
N ILE A 199 8.89 6.51 14.82
CA ILE A 199 10.23 6.11 14.42
C ILE A 199 10.48 6.46 12.95
N MET A 200 9.67 5.89 12.05
CA MET A 200 9.82 6.06 10.60
C MET A 200 8.58 5.58 9.86
N ASN A 201 8.46 6.01 8.59
CA ASN A 201 7.50 5.47 7.63
C ASN A 201 8.23 4.69 6.56
N VAL A 202 7.71 3.51 6.21
CA VAL A 202 8.26 2.67 5.14
C VAL A 202 7.16 2.28 4.15
N PRO A 203 7.45 2.15 2.86
CA PRO A 203 6.44 1.77 1.87
C PRO A 203 5.93 0.35 2.16
N ARG A 204 4.61 0.15 2.11
CA ARG A 204 4.00 -1.18 2.29
C ARG A 204 4.30 -2.01 1.05
N LEU A 205 5.08 -3.06 1.23
CA LEU A 205 5.41 -3.98 0.16
C LEU A 205 4.15 -4.72 -0.31
N SER A 206 3.99 -4.71 -1.63
CA SER A 206 2.99 -5.50 -2.33
C SER A 206 3.68 -6.46 -3.29
N ALA A 207 4.18 -7.57 -2.74
CA ALA A 207 4.92 -8.56 -3.50
C ALA A 207 4.65 -9.95 -2.95
N ALA A 208 5.20 -10.96 -3.64
CA ALA A 208 5.15 -12.33 -3.17
C ALA A 208 5.92 -12.50 -1.86
N LYS A 209 5.61 -13.60 -1.16
CA LYS A 209 6.34 -14.05 0.03
C LYS A 209 7.86 -14.01 -0.22
N GLY A 210 8.58 -13.40 0.70
CA GLY A 210 10.03 -13.28 0.63
C GLY A 210 10.57 -11.94 0.16
N ALA A 211 9.70 -11.04 -0.34
CA ALA A 211 10.10 -9.69 -0.72
C ALA A 211 10.63 -8.89 0.48
N ARG A 212 11.53 -7.95 0.17
CA ARG A 212 12.34 -7.24 1.17
C ARG A 212 12.32 -5.74 0.91
N TYR A 213 12.20 -4.97 1.98
CA TYR A 213 12.51 -3.56 2.04
C TYR A 213 13.74 -3.40 2.95
N ILE A 214 14.70 -2.59 2.52
CA ILE A 214 15.92 -2.32 3.29
C ILE A 214 16.09 -0.81 3.41
N ASN A 215 16.09 -0.32 4.64
CA ASN A 215 16.55 1.03 4.95
C ASN A 215 18.08 1.04 4.94
N TRP A 216 18.68 1.31 3.80
CA TRP A 216 20.09 1.04 3.54
C TRP A 216 21.08 1.83 4.39
N SER A 217 20.80 3.11 4.68
CA SER A 217 21.75 3.99 5.37
C SER A 217 22.26 3.40 6.71
N PRO A 218 21.39 2.97 7.66
CA PRO A 218 21.84 2.33 8.89
C PRO A 218 22.70 1.08 8.71
N TYR A 219 22.42 0.26 7.68
CA TYR A 219 23.21 -0.96 7.43
C TYR A 219 24.56 -0.62 6.79
N ILE A 220 24.62 0.37 5.91
CA ILE A 220 25.87 0.84 5.30
C ILE A 220 26.78 1.47 6.36
N ARG A 221 26.21 2.23 7.30
CA ARG A 221 26.96 2.75 8.47
C ARG A 221 27.48 1.62 9.37
N LEU A 222 26.74 0.53 9.51
CA LEU A 222 27.25 -0.65 10.21
C LEU A 222 28.39 -1.33 9.43
N LEU A 223 28.30 -1.37 8.10
CA LEU A 223 29.35 -1.89 7.23
C LEU A 223 30.63 -1.05 7.28
N SER A 224 30.55 0.28 7.46
CA SER A 224 31.75 1.12 7.57
C SER A 224 32.61 0.79 8.80
N VAL A 225 31.99 0.29 9.87
CA VAL A 225 32.69 -0.19 11.08
C VAL A 225 33.35 -1.57 10.85
N LYS A 226 32.72 -2.43 10.05
CA LYS A 226 33.26 -3.76 9.70
C LYS A 226 33.20 -4.02 8.18
N PRO A 227 34.07 -3.39 7.38
CA PRO A 227 33.96 -3.42 5.91
C PRO A 227 34.09 -4.82 5.32
N ALA A 228 34.83 -5.73 5.96
CA ALA A 228 34.93 -7.12 5.53
C ALA A 228 33.58 -7.87 5.49
N ALA A 229 32.57 -7.39 6.22
CA ALA A 229 31.23 -7.96 6.16
C ALA A 229 30.49 -7.63 4.86
N MET A 230 30.98 -6.69 4.04
CA MET A 230 30.35 -6.26 2.79
C MET A 230 30.06 -7.42 1.82
N TYR A 231 30.94 -8.43 1.77
CA TYR A 231 30.75 -9.62 0.92
C TYR A 231 29.59 -10.53 1.36
N ASN A 232 29.12 -10.39 2.61
CA ASN A 232 28.00 -11.15 3.15
C ASN A 232 26.67 -10.38 3.09
N PHE A 233 26.70 -9.13 2.62
CA PHE A 233 25.53 -8.27 2.46
C PHE A 233 25.23 -8.08 0.98
N SER A 234 23.95 -7.92 0.64
CA SER A 234 23.50 -7.56 -0.72
C SER A 234 23.81 -6.10 -1.09
N PHE A 235 24.80 -5.47 -0.44
CA PHE A 235 25.18 -4.08 -0.68
C PHE A 235 25.72 -3.89 -2.10
N LEU A 236 26.57 -4.81 -2.56
CA LEU A 236 27.12 -4.73 -3.92
C LEU A 236 26.04 -4.91 -4.99
N ASP A 237 24.94 -5.59 -4.66
CA ASP A 237 23.78 -5.74 -5.56
C ASP A 237 23.03 -4.41 -5.83
N LEU A 238 23.36 -3.34 -5.09
CA LEU A 238 22.86 -1.98 -5.38
C LEU A 238 23.43 -1.41 -6.68
N PHE A 239 24.61 -1.89 -7.11
CA PHE A 239 25.28 -1.41 -8.29
C PHE A 239 25.17 -2.45 -9.39
N THR A 240 24.51 -2.10 -10.50
CA THR A 240 24.36 -3.00 -11.65
C THR A 240 25.62 -3.08 -12.52
N ASP A 241 26.48 -2.07 -12.43
CA ASP A 241 27.70 -1.95 -13.21
C ASP A 241 28.86 -2.70 -12.55
N LYS A 242 29.43 -3.67 -13.28
CA LYS A 242 30.51 -4.52 -12.75
C LYS A 242 31.79 -3.75 -12.50
N ASP A 243 32.08 -2.71 -13.28
CA ASP A 243 33.31 -1.93 -13.16
C ASP A 243 33.27 -1.11 -11.85
N ILE A 244 32.09 -0.62 -11.48
CA ILE A 244 31.87 0.07 -10.21
C ILE A 244 32.05 -0.88 -9.03
N VAL A 245 31.47 -2.07 -9.11
CA VAL A 245 31.63 -3.11 -8.07
C VAL A 245 33.11 -3.48 -7.91
N GLU A 246 33.85 -3.62 -9.01
CA GLU A 246 35.29 -3.89 -8.98
C GLU A 246 36.08 -2.74 -8.34
N ARG A 247 35.76 -1.49 -8.67
CA ARG A 247 36.40 -0.32 -8.05
C ARG A 247 36.16 -0.26 -6.54
N ILE A 248 34.91 -0.45 -6.10
CA ILE A 248 34.55 -0.46 -4.67
C ILE A 248 35.29 -1.59 -3.93
N THR A 249 35.36 -2.79 -4.52
CA THR A 249 36.01 -3.94 -3.87
C THR A 249 37.53 -3.87 -3.84
N LYS A 250 38.16 -3.02 -4.66
CA LYS A 250 39.62 -2.76 -4.65
C LYS A 250 40.04 -1.66 -3.66
N LEU A 251 39.10 -0.92 -3.08
CA LEU A 251 39.42 0.07 -2.06
C LEU A 251 40.09 -0.59 -0.85
N ASN A 252 41.11 0.07 -0.30
CA ASN A 252 41.68 -0.35 0.98
C ASN A 252 40.67 -0.09 2.12
N SER A 253 40.92 -0.64 3.31
CA SER A 253 39.96 -0.55 4.42
C SER A 253 39.66 0.88 4.88
N TYR A 254 40.61 1.81 4.75
CA TYR A 254 40.42 3.21 5.13
C TYR A 254 39.52 3.93 4.13
N ASP A 255 39.83 3.83 2.84
CA ASP A 255 39.05 4.47 1.77
C ASP A 255 37.65 3.86 1.66
N LEU A 256 37.52 2.55 1.83
CA LEU A 256 36.22 1.86 1.84
C LEU A 256 35.34 2.36 2.99
N LYS A 257 35.91 2.57 4.18
CA LYS A 257 35.17 3.13 5.32
C LYS A 257 34.63 4.53 5.00
N ILE A 258 35.49 5.42 4.49
CA ILE A 258 35.10 6.79 4.13
C ILE A 258 34.04 6.77 3.03
N PHE A 259 34.22 5.93 2.02
CA PHE A 259 33.24 5.75 0.95
C PHE A 259 31.87 5.34 1.50
N LEU A 260 31.81 4.32 2.36
CA LEU A 260 30.56 3.85 2.95
C LEU A 260 29.89 4.93 3.81
N GLU A 261 30.64 5.67 4.61
CA GLU A 261 30.11 6.77 5.43
C GLU A 261 29.51 7.88 4.56
N LYS A 262 30.26 8.35 3.55
CA LYS A 262 29.78 9.36 2.60
C LYS A 262 28.57 8.87 1.81
N PHE A 263 28.56 7.60 1.40
CA PHE A 263 27.44 7.03 0.68
C PHE A 263 26.18 6.95 1.55
N ALA A 264 26.31 6.61 2.83
CA ALA A 264 25.19 6.66 3.76
C ALA A 264 24.67 8.10 3.95
N ASP A 265 25.56 9.09 4.05
CA ASP A 265 25.18 10.51 4.14
C ASP A 265 24.43 11.00 2.88
N MET A 266 24.84 10.51 1.69
CA MET A 266 24.13 10.77 0.43
C MET A 266 22.72 10.15 0.42
N ILE A 267 22.58 8.93 0.94
CA ILE A 267 21.27 8.26 1.05
C ILE A 267 20.34 9.06 1.97
N ASP A 268 20.85 9.54 3.11
CA ASP A 268 20.06 10.29 4.08
C ASP A 268 19.62 11.67 3.53
N SER A 269 20.42 12.27 2.65
CA SER A 269 20.14 13.60 2.09
C SER A 269 19.29 13.59 0.81
N ALA A 270 19.54 12.63 -0.09
CA ALA A 270 18.96 12.62 -1.44
C ALA A 270 18.17 11.35 -1.76
N GLY A 271 18.20 10.35 -0.88
CA GLY A 271 17.59 9.04 -1.10
C GLY A 271 18.47 8.09 -1.89
N LEU A 272 18.09 6.80 -1.85
CA LEU A 272 18.92 5.71 -2.37
C LEU A 272 19.21 5.82 -3.87
N ASN A 273 18.20 6.08 -4.69
CA ASN A 273 18.36 6.10 -6.15
C ASN A 273 19.29 7.23 -6.61
N GLU A 274 19.16 8.41 -6.02
CA GLU A 274 20.01 9.55 -6.36
C GLU A 274 21.45 9.33 -5.87
N ALA A 275 21.63 8.74 -4.69
CA ALA A 275 22.95 8.35 -4.19
C ALA A 275 23.64 7.34 -5.10
N ILE A 276 22.93 6.29 -5.54
CA ILE A 276 23.46 5.29 -6.49
C ILE A 276 23.87 5.96 -7.80
N ASN A 277 23.03 6.83 -8.35
CA ASN A 277 23.32 7.53 -9.59
C ASN A 277 24.56 8.43 -9.46
N LYS A 278 24.67 9.22 -8.38
CA LYS A 278 25.84 10.08 -8.13
C LYS A 278 27.13 9.29 -8.03
N VAL A 279 27.15 8.18 -7.27
CA VAL A 279 28.33 7.30 -7.17
C VAL A 279 28.67 6.70 -8.54
N THR A 280 27.65 6.32 -9.30
CA THR A 280 27.83 5.74 -10.64
C THR A 280 28.46 6.72 -11.62
N THR A 281 28.08 8.00 -11.56
CA THR A 281 28.68 9.06 -12.37
C THR A 281 30.11 9.36 -11.91
N LEU A 282 30.32 9.60 -10.62
CA LEU A 282 31.64 9.93 -10.07
C LEU A 282 32.69 8.85 -10.35
N LEU A 283 32.34 7.58 -10.20
CA LEU A 283 33.27 6.47 -10.44
C LEU A 283 33.45 6.11 -11.92
N LYS A 284 32.71 6.73 -12.84
CA LYS A 284 32.92 6.61 -14.29
C LYS A 284 33.82 7.70 -14.86
N ASP A 285 33.84 8.87 -14.22
CA ASP A 285 34.60 10.03 -14.67
C ASP A 285 36.06 10.05 -14.14
N ASP A 286 36.40 9.18 -13.18
CA ASP A 286 37.76 8.91 -12.66
C ASP A 286 38.44 7.71 -13.37
#